data_AF-A0A952C9I4-F1
#
_entry.id   AF-A0A952C9I4-F1
#
_cell.length_a   1.000
_cell.length_b   1.000
_cell.length_c   1.000
_cell.angle_alpha   90.00
_cell.angle_beta   90.00
_cell.angle_gamma   90.00
#
_symmetry.space_group_name_H-M   'P 1'
#
loop_
_entity.id
_entity.type
_entity.pdbx_description
1 polymer ?
#
loop_
_entity_poly.entity_id
_entity_poly.type
_entity_poly.pdbx_seq_one_letter_code
_entity_poly.pdbx_strand_id
1 'polypeptide(L)'
;MERKKETTAWNMVSEVELIYKSKVKASDRPFIKCSADIEKVLRNFYDENTIELQEQFNILYLNRGYRVLGIYRVSTGGITGTGEGLL
;
A
#
# COMPACT_ATOMS: atom_id res chain seq x y z
N MET A 1 43.50 -0.62 37.42
CA MET A 1 42.21 0.08 37.26
C MET A 1 41.57 -0.44 35.98
N GLU A 2 40.72 -1.45 36.09
CA GLU A 2 40.11 -2.14 34.94
C GLU A 2 38.97 -1.29 34.36
N ARG A 3 38.98 -1.07 33.03
CA ARG A 3 37.89 -0.38 32.32
C ARG A 3 36.76 -1.39 32.07
N LYS A 4 35.63 -1.21 32.75
CA LYS A 4 34.38 -1.92 32.46
C LYS A 4 33.90 -1.55 31.06
N LYS A 5 33.76 -2.54 30.17
CA LYS A 5 33.08 -2.35 28.88
C LYS A 5 31.59 -2.15 29.14
N GLU A 6 31.08 -0.94 28.89
CA GLU A 6 29.65 -0.71 28.77
C GLU A 6 29.14 -1.50 27.56
N THR A 7 28.42 -2.58 27.80
CA THR A 7 27.74 -3.34 26.75
C THR A 7 26.42 -2.63 26.45
N THR A 8 26.45 -1.76 25.45
CA THR A 8 25.32 -0.97 25.03
C THR A 8 24.27 -1.86 24.34
N ALA A 9 23.13 -2.09 25.00
CA ALA A 9 22.06 -3.02 24.59
C ALA A 9 21.22 -2.57 23.36
N TRP A 10 21.68 -1.58 22.58
CA TRP A 10 20.94 -0.96 21.48
C TRP A 10 20.62 -1.92 20.32
N ASN A 11 21.28 -3.08 20.28
CA ASN A 11 21.12 -4.09 19.23
C ASN A 11 20.17 -5.24 19.64
N MET A 12 19.52 -5.17 20.82
CA MET A 12 18.52 -6.14 21.26
C MET A 12 17.12 -5.75 20.75
N VAL A 13 16.97 -5.64 19.43
CA VAL A 13 15.67 -5.38 18.80
C VAL A 13 15.06 -6.69 18.31
N SER A 14 13.76 -6.86 18.50
CA SER A 14 12.99 -7.99 17.96
C SER A 14 12.37 -7.61 16.62
N GLU A 15 12.33 -8.57 15.69
CA GLU A 15 11.55 -8.43 14.47
C GLU A 15 10.06 -8.39 14.82
N VAL A 16 9.33 -7.44 14.25
CA VAL A 16 7.88 -7.33 14.40
C VAL A 16 7.25 -7.62 13.05
N GLU A 17 6.47 -8.70 12.96
CA GLU A 17 5.70 -9.05 11.77
C GLU A 17 4.22 -8.66 11.97
N LEU A 18 3.70 -7.81 11.09
CA LEU A 18 2.28 -7.45 11.07
C LEU A 18 1.57 -8.21 9.95
N ILE A 19 0.75 -9.20 10.29
CA ILE A 19 -0.01 -9.98 9.31
C ILE A 19 -1.46 -9.48 9.25
N TYR A 20 -1.81 -8.75 8.19
CA TYR A 20 -3.19 -8.35 7.91
C TYR A 20 -3.92 -9.41 7.08
N LYS A 21 -4.92 -10.08 7.68
CA LYS A 21 -5.80 -11.03 6.97
C LYS A 21 -7.16 -10.37 6.72
N SER A 22 -7.43 -10.01 5.47
CA SER A 22 -8.73 -9.49 5.04
C SER A 22 -9.85 -10.49 5.34
N LYS A 23 -10.93 -10.03 5.98
CA LYS A 23 -12.11 -10.84 6.34
C LYS A 23 -13.13 -10.97 5.20
N VAL A 24 -12.86 -10.39 4.02
CA VAL A 24 -13.78 -10.40 2.88
C VAL A 24 -13.73 -11.75 2.16
N LYS A 25 -14.89 -12.42 2.07
CA LYS A 25 -15.04 -13.68 1.33
C LYS A 25 -14.67 -13.47 -0.14
N ALA A 26 -14.10 -14.49 -0.77
CA ALA A 26 -13.67 -14.41 -2.17
C ALA A 26 -14.82 -14.08 -3.15
N SER A 27 -16.05 -14.54 -2.84
CA SER A 27 -17.27 -14.27 -3.62
C SER A 27 -17.68 -12.80 -3.61
N ASP A 28 -17.43 -12.12 -2.51
CA ASP A 28 -17.93 -10.77 -2.23
C ASP A 28 -16.96 -9.70 -2.75
N ARG A 29 -15.79 -10.13 -3.25
CA ARG A 29 -14.78 -9.23 -3.83
C ARG A 29 -15.26 -8.69 -5.17
N PRO A 30 -14.96 -7.42 -5.51
CA PRO A 30 -15.26 -6.86 -6.82
C PRO A 30 -14.69 -7.72 -7.94
N PHE A 31 -15.51 -7.99 -8.96
CA PHE A 31 -15.10 -8.67 -10.19
C PHE A 31 -14.84 -7.64 -11.28
N ILE A 32 -13.69 -7.75 -11.93
CA ILE A 32 -13.28 -6.84 -12.99
C ILE A 32 -13.51 -7.51 -14.34
N LYS A 33 -14.38 -6.94 -15.17
CA LYS A 33 -14.60 -7.38 -16.55
C LYS A 33 -13.90 -6.49 -17.55
N CYS A 34 -13.79 -5.20 -17.27
CA CYS A 34 -13.15 -4.22 -18.16
C CYS A 34 -12.49 -3.06 -17.40
N SER A 35 -11.82 -2.18 -18.14
CA SER A 35 -11.18 -0.98 -17.60
C SER A 35 -12.15 -0.04 -16.88
N ALA A 36 -13.42 0.01 -17.28
CA ALA A 36 -14.44 0.80 -16.59
C ALA A 36 -14.75 0.27 -15.19
N ASP A 37 -14.61 -1.04 -14.94
CA ASP A 37 -14.77 -1.59 -13.59
C ASP A 37 -13.57 -1.24 -12.71
N ILE A 38 -12.37 -1.19 -13.31
CA ILE A 38 -11.14 -0.75 -12.63
C ILE A 38 -11.28 0.72 -12.22
N GLU A 39 -11.75 1.58 -13.12
CA GLU A 39 -11.98 3.00 -12.83
C GLU A 39 -12.91 3.18 -11.62
N LYS A 40 -14.04 2.45 -11.57
CA LYS A 40 -14.97 2.51 -10.42
C LYS A 40 -14.31 2.09 -9.12
N VAL A 41 -13.51 1.02 -9.12
CA VAL A 41 -12.81 0.55 -7.93
C VAL A 41 -11.79 1.57 -7.46
N LEU A 42 -11.01 2.12 -8.39
CA LEU A 42 -9.99 3.12 -8.08
C LEU A 42 -10.60 4.46 -7.64
N ARG A 43 -11.70 4.90 -8.26
CA ARG A 43 -12.44 6.12 -7.89
C ARG A 43 -12.89 6.09 -6.43
N ASN A 44 -13.38 4.93 -5.95
CA ASN A 44 -13.74 4.76 -4.54
C ASN A 44 -12.53 4.69 -3.59
N PHE A 45 -11.34 4.42 -4.12
CA PHE A 45 -10.10 4.35 -3.33
C PHE A 45 -9.38 5.70 -3.26
N TYR A 46 -9.45 6.50 -4.32
CA TYR A 46 -8.88 7.84 -4.36
C TYR A 46 -9.65 8.80 -3.45
N ASP A 47 -8.93 9.80 -2.92
CA ASP A 47 -9.53 10.91 -2.19
C ASP A 47 -9.93 12.00 -3.18
N GLU A 48 -11.24 12.22 -3.33
CA GLU A 48 -11.82 13.23 -4.23
C GLU A 48 -11.28 14.64 -3.96
N ASN A 49 -10.85 14.95 -2.74
CA ASN A 49 -10.29 16.27 -2.42
C ASN A 49 -8.87 16.48 -2.97
N THR A 50 -8.17 15.39 -3.29
CA THR A 50 -6.76 15.44 -3.70
C THR A 50 -6.51 14.85 -5.08
N ILE A 51 -7.51 14.21 -5.70
CA ILE A 51 -7.38 13.51 -7.00
C ILE A 51 -6.96 14.44 -8.14
N GLU A 52 -7.33 15.73 -8.10
CA GLU A 52 -6.94 16.72 -9.11
C GLU A 52 -5.58 17.36 -8.81
N LEU A 53 -5.07 17.23 -7.58
CA LEU A 53 -3.86 17.90 -7.09
C LEU A 53 -2.63 16.97 -7.06
N GLN A 54 -2.85 15.67 -6.84
CA GLN A 54 -1.78 14.72 -6.57
C GLN A 54 -1.74 13.62 -7.61
N GLU A 55 -0.57 13.43 -8.22
CA GLU A 55 -0.30 12.24 -9.04
C GLU A 55 -0.14 11.03 -8.11
N GLN A 56 -0.68 9.87 -8.48
CA GLN A 56 -0.58 8.66 -7.67
C GLN A 56 -0.29 7.44 -8.54
N PHE A 57 0.65 6.61 -8.11
CA PHE A 57 0.90 5.30 -8.69
C PHE A 57 0.37 4.21 -7.77
N ASN A 58 -0.65 3.49 -8.23
CA ASN A 58 -1.34 2.44 -7.47
C ASN A 58 -1.30 1.11 -8.21
N ILE A 59 -1.08 0.03 -7.47
CA ILE A 59 -1.15 -1.35 -7.96
C ILE A 59 -2.45 -1.98 -7.47
N LEU A 60 -3.27 -2.47 -8.42
CA LEU A 60 -4.47 -3.25 -8.13
C LEU A 60 -4.14 -4.75 -8.28
N TYR A 61 -4.24 -5.51 -7.20
CA TYR A 61 -4.01 -6.95 -7.22
C TYR A 61 -5.29 -7.69 -7.59
N LEU A 62 -5.20 -8.56 -8.59
CA LEU A 62 -6.30 -9.44 -9.01
C LEU A 62 -5.89 -10.90 -8.83
N ASN A 63 -6.87 -11.77 -8.55
CA ASN A 63 -6.66 -13.21 -8.67
C ASN A 63 -6.90 -13.69 -10.12
N ARG A 64 -6.69 -14.99 -10.38
CA ARG A 64 -6.97 -15.63 -11.69
C ARG A 64 -8.42 -15.51 -12.15
N GLY A 65 -9.36 -15.27 -11.24
CA GLY A 65 -10.78 -15.05 -11.54
C GLY A 65 -11.13 -13.57 -11.64
N TYR A 66 -10.16 -12.68 -11.87
CA TYR A 66 -10.33 -11.22 -11.99
C TYR A 66 -11.03 -10.57 -10.79
N ARG A 67 -10.92 -11.17 -9.61
CA ARG A 67 -11.43 -10.60 -8.35
C ARG A 67 -10.35 -9.77 -7.69
N VAL A 68 -10.73 -8.59 -7.20
CA VAL A 68 -9.83 -7.67 -6.48
C VAL A 68 -9.39 -8.27 -5.15
N LEU A 69 -8.08 -8.41 -4.97
CA LEU A 69 -7.43 -8.84 -3.73
C LEU A 69 -7.10 -7.65 -2.83
N GLY A 70 -6.72 -6.52 -3.42
CA GLY A 70 -6.36 -5.30 -2.71
C GLY A 70 -5.77 -4.25 -3.64
N ILE A 71 -5.57 -3.05 -3.10
CA ILE A 71 -4.90 -1.93 -3.76
C ILE A 71 -3.72 -1.54 -2.89
N TYR A 72 -2.58 -1.29 -3.52
CA TYR A 72 -1.39 -0.76 -2.86
C TYR A 72 -0.94 0.51 -3.54
N ARG A 73 -0.84 1.59 -2.76
CA ARG A 73 -0.31 2.86 -3.23
C ARG A 73 1.19 2.84 -3.13
N VAL A 74 1.85 2.86 -4.28
CA VAL A 74 3.31 2.81 -4.40
C VAL A 74 3.91 4.19 -4.17
N SER A 75 3.32 5.23 -4.77
CA SER A 75 3.80 6.59 -4.61
C SER A 75 2.69 7.62 -4.77
N THR A 76 2.95 8.82 -4.24
CA THR A 76 2.11 10.01 -4.42
C THR A 76 3.05 11.19 -4.68
N GLY A 77 2.82 11.90 -5.78
CA GLY A 77 3.56 13.08 -6.20
C GLY A 77 2.68 14.34 -6.19
N GLY A 78 3.31 15.49 -6.38
CA GLY A 78 2.61 16.76 -6.56
C GLY A 78 2.53 17.20 -8.03
N ILE A 79 1.93 18.37 -8.25
CA ILE A 79 1.73 19.05 -9.54
C ILE A 79 3.00 19.31 -10.38
N THR A 80 4.19 19.30 -9.78
CA THR A 80 5.48 19.59 -10.47
C THR A 80 6.29 18.35 -10.86
N GLY A 81 5.69 17.16 -10.79
CA GLY A 81 6.30 15.89 -11.17
C GLY A 81 6.57 14.98 -9.98
N THR A 82 6.51 13.68 -10.26
CA THR A 82 6.71 12.59 -9.31
C THR A 82 8.19 12.52 -8.89
N GLY A 83 8.60 13.39 -7.97
CA GLY A 83 9.85 13.21 -7.23
C GLY A 83 9.71 11.98 -6.32
N GLU A 84 10.61 11.01 -6.46
CA GLU A 84 10.67 9.78 -5.69
C GLU A 84 10.47 10.01 -4.18
N GLY A 85 9.26 9.79 -3.70
CA GLY A 85 8.99 9.46 -2.31
C GLY A 85 8.73 7.96 -2.23
N LEU A 86 9.81 7.17 -2.28
CA LEU A 86 9.77 5.78 -1.84
C LEU A 86 9.46 5.79 -0.33
N LEU A 87 8.34 5.17 0.05
CA LEU A 87 8.13 4.68 1.41
C LEU A 87 8.97 3.43 1.63
#